data_AF-A0A2G2ADW8-F1
#
_entry.id   AF-A0A2G2ADW8-F1
#
_cell.length_a   1.000
_cell.length_b   1.000
_cell.length_c   1.000
_cell.angle_alpha   90.00
_cell.angle_beta   90.00
_cell.angle_gamma   90.00
#
_symmetry.space_group_name_H-M   'P 1'
#
loop_
_entity.id
_entity.type
_entity.pdbx_description
1 polymer ?
#
loop_
_entity_poly.entity_id
_entity_poly.type
_entity_poly.pdbx_seq_one_letter_code
_entity_poly.pdbx_strand_id
1 'polypeptide(L)'
;MNKKISDKNKIDWLNFINSNDKLIDKDIFEKKNKPNKLEKIVDLHGYSLENANKAIDEFIKICFSQKVSKITIITGKGSRSKNKNNPYQSENFSILKHSIPEHIKTSSNLMKMIKKINFEDIQDSSKGSFEIFLKNFKK
;
A
#
# COMPACT_ATOMS: atom_id res chain seq x y z
N MET A 1 12.09 20.78 32.40
CA MET A 1 12.52 19.36 32.33
C MET A 1 13.87 19.31 31.61
N ASN A 2 14.99 19.31 32.34
CA ASN A 2 16.31 19.06 31.76
C ASN A 2 16.61 17.56 31.86
N LYS A 3 16.22 16.78 30.84
CA LYS A 3 16.69 15.40 30.74
C LYS A 3 18.16 15.44 30.29
N LYS A 4 19.08 15.37 31.25
CA LYS A 4 20.51 15.15 30.97
C LYS A 4 20.61 13.91 30.08
N ILE A 5 21.45 13.98 29.04
CA ILE A 5 21.70 12.85 28.15
C ILE A 5 22.29 11.71 28.99
N SER A 6 21.75 10.49 28.79
CA SER A 6 22.23 9.30 29.48
C SER A 6 23.70 9.03 29.15
N ASP A 7 24.47 8.51 30.10
CA ASP A 7 25.87 8.15 29.88
C ASP A 7 26.00 7.07 28.79
N LYS A 8 25.00 6.19 28.65
CA LYS A 8 24.91 5.26 27.52
C LYS A 8 24.91 5.99 26.18
N ASN A 9 24.09 7.04 26.04
CA ASN A 9 24.03 7.81 24.80
C ASN A 9 25.36 8.52 24.50
N LYS A 10 26.10 8.96 25.53
CA LYS A 10 27.44 9.56 25.34
C LYS A 10 28.45 8.53 24.82
N ILE A 11 28.43 7.32 25.39
CA ILE A 11 29.30 6.21 24.99
C ILE A 11 28.97 5.78 23.56
N ASP A 12 27.69 5.58 23.25
CA ASP A 12 27.24 5.20 21.90
C ASP A 12 27.65 6.26 20.86
N TRP A 13 27.58 7.55 21.22
CA TRP A 13 28.01 8.63 20.36
C TRP A 13 29.53 8.64 20.12
N LEU A 14 30.33 8.46 21.17
CA LEU A 14 31.78 8.35 21.06
C LEU A 14 32.19 7.13 20.22
N ASN A 15 31.52 5.99 20.41
CA ASN A 15 31.76 4.78 19.63
C ASN A 15 31.42 4.99 18.16
N PHE A 16 30.34 5.72 17.84
CA PHE A 16 29.98 6.04 16.47
C PHE A 16 30.98 6.97 15.76
N ILE A 17 31.49 8.00 16.45
CA ILE A 17 32.46 8.94 15.87
C ILE A 17 33.85 8.31 15.70
N ASN A 18 34.24 7.43 16.61
CA ASN A 18 35.55 6.78 16.60
C ASN A 18 35.58 5.45 15.84
N SER A 19 34.43 4.94 15.38
CA SER A 19 34.42 3.70 14.60
C SER A 19 35.04 3.94 13.23
N ASN A 20 35.78 2.96 12.75
CA ASN A 20 36.29 2.93 11.38
C ASN A 20 35.29 2.26 10.43
N ASP A 21 34.05 2.04 10.92
CA ASP A 21 32.98 1.41 10.16
C ASP A 21 32.51 2.36 9.07
N LYS A 22 32.49 1.86 7.83
CA LYS A 22 31.95 2.65 6.72
C LYS A 22 30.45 2.80 6.91
N LEU A 23 29.96 4.03 6.86
CA LEU A 23 28.53 4.30 6.76
C LEU A 23 27.99 3.62 5.50
N ILE A 24 27.02 2.75 5.69
CA ILE A 24 26.36 2.06 4.59
C ILE A 24 25.50 3.08 3.87
N ASP A 25 25.73 3.28 2.58
CA ASP A 25 24.84 4.06 1.74
C ASP A 25 23.48 3.35 1.63
N LYS A 26 22.48 3.93 2.29
CA LYS A 26 21.12 3.40 2.37
C LYS A 26 20.44 3.37 0.99
N ASP A 27 20.82 4.28 0.09
CA ASP A 27 20.28 4.35 -1.27
C ASP A 27 20.84 3.23 -2.16
N ILE A 28 22.08 2.79 -1.91
CA ILE A 28 22.68 1.63 -2.60
C ILE A 28 21.96 0.32 -2.21
N PHE A 29 21.56 0.20 -0.94
CA PHE A 29 20.78 -0.95 -0.47
C PHE A 29 19.40 -1.02 -1.14
N GLU A 30 18.73 0.13 -1.30
CA GLU A 30 17.46 0.22 -2.04
C GLU A 30 17.62 -0.09 -3.54
N LYS A 31 18.75 0.29 -4.17
CA LYS A 31 19.03 -0.04 -5.58
C LYS A 31 19.28 -1.52 -5.84
N LYS A 32 19.88 -2.25 -4.89
CA LYS A 32 20.08 -3.71 -4.98
C LYS A 32 18.77 -4.46 -4.74
N ASN A 33 17.89 -3.91 -3.90
CA ASN A 33 16.53 -4.39 -3.66
C ASN A 33 15.50 -3.66 -4.53
N LYS A 34 15.85 -3.34 -5.80
CA LYS A 34 14.86 -2.76 -6.71
C LYS A 34 13.64 -3.65 -6.72
N PRO A 35 12.43 -3.11 -6.46
CA PRO A 35 11.22 -3.92 -6.48
C PRO A 35 11.19 -4.62 -7.83
N ASN A 36 11.05 -5.94 -7.79
CA ASN A 36 10.85 -6.73 -9.00
C ASN A 36 9.88 -5.95 -9.89
N LYS A 37 10.21 -5.74 -11.17
CA LYS A 37 9.32 -5.03 -12.13
C LYS A 37 7.89 -5.61 -12.12
N LEU A 38 7.76 -6.82 -11.58
CA LEU A 38 6.57 -7.61 -11.34
C LEU A 38 5.70 -7.13 -10.17
N GLU A 39 6.15 -6.26 -9.28
CA GLU A 39 5.39 -5.78 -8.12
C GLU A 39 5.28 -4.25 -8.09
N LYS A 40 4.07 -3.74 -7.85
CA LYS A 40 3.79 -2.31 -7.75
C LYS A 40 2.92 -2.01 -6.54
N ILE A 41 3.04 -0.80 -6.01
CA ILE A 41 2.26 -0.31 -4.87
C ILE A 41 1.57 0.98 -5.29
N VAL A 42 0.31 1.14 -4.88
CA VAL A 42 -0.44 2.40 -5.03
C VAL A 42 -1.09 2.76 -3.70
N ASP A 43 -0.97 4.03 -3.32
CA ASP A 43 -1.63 4.58 -2.13
C ASP A 43 -2.85 5.40 -2.53
N LEU A 44 -4.01 4.96 -2.07
CA LEU A 44 -5.30 5.62 -2.25
C LEU A 44 -5.84 6.16 -0.91
N HIS A 45 -5.08 6.05 0.18
CA HIS A 45 -5.52 6.54 1.47
C HIS A 45 -5.79 8.05 1.41
N GLY A 46 -6.97 8.47 1.87
CA GLY A 46 -7.39 9.87 1.87
C GLY A 46 -8.01 10.36 0.55
N TYR A 47 -8.09 9.51 -0.48
CA TYR A 47 -8.82 9.85 -1.69
C TYR A 47 -10.34 9.89 -1.44
N SER A 48 -11.05 10.69 -2.24
CA SER A 48 -12.49 10.51 -2.39
C SER A 48 -12.79 9.20 -3.14
N LEU A 49 -13.97 8.63 -2.94
CA LEU A 49 -14.37 7.38 -3.61
C LEU A 49 -14.25 7.49 -5.13
N GLU A 50 -14.73 8.59 -5.70
CA GLU A 50 -14.69 8.81 -7.15
C GLU A 50 -13.25 8.89 -7.68
N ASN A 51 -12.39 9.65 -7.00
CA ASN A 51 -10.99 9.79 -7.42
C ASN A 51 -10.23 8.48 -7.25
N ALA A 52 -10.51 7.73 -6.19
CA ALA A 52 -9.90 6.43 -5.95
C ALA A 52 -10.29 5.41 -7.03
N ASN A 53 -11.57 5.38 -7.45
CA ASN A 53 -12.04 4.52 -8.53
C ASN A 53 -11.38 4.86 -9.88
N LYS A 54 -11.29 6.15 -10.23
CA LYS A 54 -10.60 6.57 -11.47
C LYS A 54 -9.10 6.21 -11.44
N ALA A 55 -8.44 6.51 -10.33
CA ALA A 55 -7.01 6.24 -10.17
C ALA A 55 -6.69 4.75 -10.24
N ILE A 56 -7.49 3.88 -9.59
CA ILE A 56 -7.21 2.45 -9.57
C ILE A 56 -7.47 1.79 -10.94
N ASP A 57 -8.48 2.26 -11.68
CA ASP A 57 -8.77 1.81 -13.04
C ASP A 57 -7.60 2.06 -13.98
N GLU A 58 -7.05 3.28 -13.97
CA GLU A 58 -5.89 3.66 -14.78
C GLU A 58 -4.65 2.89 -14.34
N PHE A 59 -4.42 2.80 -13.03
CA PHE A 59 -3.24 2.15 -12.49
C PHE A 59 -3.17 0.66 -12.83
N ILE A 60 -4.29 -0.07 -12.73
CA ILE A 60 -4.34 -1.50 -13.10
C ILE A 60 -4.04 -1.69 -14.58
N LYS A 61 -4.60 -0.85 -15.47
CA LYS A 61 -4.34 -0.93 -16.92
C LYS A 61 -2.86 -0.69 -17.24
N ILE A 62 -2.24 0.32 -16.62
CA ILE A 62 -0.82 0.62 -16.78
C ILE A 62 0.04 -0.55 -16.31
N CYS A 63 -0.24 -1.07 -15.10
CA CYS A 63 0.49 -2.20 -14.54
C CYS A 63 0.37 -3.46 -15.40
N PHE A 64 -0.83 -3.73 -15.93
CA PHE A 64 -1.07 -4.84 -16.84
C PHE A 64 -0.27 -4.70 -18.14
N SER A 65 -0.26 -3.51 -18.76
CA SER A 65 0.57 -3.21 -19.94
C SER A 65 2.07 -3.41 -19.68
N GLN A 66 2.52 -3.05 -18.47
CA GLN A 66 3.91 -3.23 -18.04
C GLN A 66 4.27 -4.65 -17.61
N LYS A 67 3.32 -5.60 -17.65
CA LYS A 67 3.47 -7.00 -17.22
C LYS A 67 3.85 -7.14 -15.74
N VAL A 68 3.29 -6.28 -14.90
CA VAL A 68 3.31 -6.41 -13.44
C VAL A 68 2.50 -7.65 -13.05
N SER A 69 2.99 -8.48 -12.14
CA SER A 69 2.27 -9.68 -11.66
C SER A 69 1.46 -9.42 -10.39
N LYS A 70 1.86 -8.46 -9.56
CA LYS A 70 1.23 -8.16 -8.26
C LYS A 70 1.12 -6.66 -8.04
N ILE A 71 -0.04 -6.22 -7.55
CA ILE A 71 -0.25 -4.84 -7.10
C ILE A 71 -0.70 -4.88 -5.65
N THR A 72 -0.05 -4.10 -4.79
CA THR A 72 -0.50 -3.82 -3.43
C THR A 72 -1.22 -2.47 -3.41
N ILE A 73 -2.47 -2.47 -2.96
CA ILE A 73 -3.33 -1.28 -2.93
C ILE A 73 -3.52 -0.88 -1.47
N ILE A 74 -3.13 0.33 -1.11
CA ILE A 74 -3.30 0.89 0.24
C ILE A 74 -4.57 1.75 0.22
N THR A 75 -5.56 1.41 1.04
CA THR A 75 -6.85 2.11 1.13
C THR A 75 -7.09 2.73 2.52
N GLY A 76 -6.23 2.40 3.49
CA GLY A 76 -6.40 2.73 4.89
C GLY A 76 -7.28 1.71 5.64
N LYS A 77 -7.19 1.71 6.97
CA LYS A 77 -7.90 0.74 7.82
C LYS A 77 -9.40 1.00 7.95
N GLY A 78 -9.84 2.23 7.70
CA GLY A 78 -11.24 2.64 7.82
C GLY A 78 -11.77 2.82 9.25
N SER A 79 -10.96 2.59 10.28
CA SER A 79 -11.40 2.60 11.70
C SER A 79 -11.87 3.96 12.24
N ARG A 80 -11.55 5.07 11.56
CA ARG A 80 -11.94 6.44 11.95
C ARG A 80 -13.08 7.00 11.10
N SER A 81 -13.72 6.18 10.27
CA SER A 81 -14.84 6.64 9.43
C SER A 81 -16.03 7.04 10.31
N LYS A 82 -16.60 8.22 10.05
CA LYS A 82 -17.78 8.73 10.76
C LYS A 82 -19.10 8.32 10.07
N ASN A 83 -19.04 7.36 9.14
CA ASN A 83 -20.14 7.03 8.23
C ASN A 83 -21.38 6.50 8.96
N LYS A 84 -21.20 5.83 10.11
CA LYS A 84 -22.31 5.35 10.95
C LYS A 84 -23.24 6.45 11.46
N ASN A 85 -22.78 7.70 11.48
CA ASN A 85 -23.56 8.84 11.97
C ASN A 85 -24.34 9.55 10.85
N ASN A 86 -24.22 9.10 9.59
CA ASN A 86 -24.92 9.71 8.45
C ASN A 86 -25.91 8.69 7.82
N PRO A 87 -27.24 8.90 7.94
CA PRO A 87 -28.24 7.97 7.40
C PRO A 87 -28.25 7.89 5.86
N TYR A 88 -27.60 8.83 5.17
CA TYR A 88 -27.50 8.86 3.70
C TYR A 88 -26.23 8.18 3.17
N GLN A 89 -25.34 7.70 4.03
CA GLN A 89 -24.11 7.04 3.62
C GLN A 89 -24.18 5.55 3.93
N SER A 90 -23.73 4.73 2.98
CA SER A 90 -23.53 3.31 3.24
C SER A 90 -22.48 3.13 4.32
N GLU A 91 -22.76 2.31 5.33
CA GLU A 91 -21.81 2.00 6.40
C GLU A 91 -20.51 1.40 5.85
N ASN A 92 -20.60 0.57 4.81
CA ASN A 92 -19.47 -0.18 4.26
C ASN A 92 -18.93 0.40 2.94
N PHE A 93 -19.80 0.72 1.97
CA PHE A 93 -19.36 1.16 0.63
C PHE A 93 -18.82 2.59 0.60
N SER A 94 -19.03 3.35 1.67
CA SER A 94 -18.45 4.67 1.83
C SER A 94 -17.00 4.63 2.36
N ILE A 95 -16.44 3.43 2.58
CA ILE A 95 -15.07 3.22 3.07
C ILE A 95 -14.24 2.60 1.94
N LEU A 96 -13.11 3.22 1.58
CA LEU A 96 -12.22 2.76 0.49
C LEU A 96 -11.80 1.30 0.65
N LYS A 97 -11.58 0.84 1.90
CA LYS A 97 -11.25 -0.55 2.24
C LYS A 97 -12.20 -1.57 1.65
N HIS A 98 -13.50 -1.26 1.60
CA HIS A 98 -14.53 -2.17 1.06
C HIS A 98 -14.95 -1.76 -0.35
N SER A 99 -15.01 -0.45 -0.63
CA SER A 99 -15.49 0.08 -1.90
C SER A 99 -14.55 -0.24 -3.07
N ILE A 100 -13.23 -0.07 -2.90
CA ILE A 100 -12.27 -0.27 -3.98
C ILE A 100 -12.20 -1.74 -4.44
N PRO A 101 -12.10 -2.74 -3.55
CA PRO A 101 -12.17 -4.13 -3.97
C PRO A 101 -13.46 -4.49 -4.70
N GLU A 102 -14.61 -3.97 -4.25
CA GLU A 102 -15.89 -4.26 -4.88
C GLU A 102 -16.03 -3.58 -6.25
N HIS A 103 -15.57 -2.33 -6.39
CA HIS A 103 -15.48 -1.63 -7.67
C HIS A 103 -14.63 -2.42 -8.69
N ILE A 104 -13.47 -2.91 -8.26
CA ILE A 104 -12.61 -3.75 -9.11
C ILE A 104 -13.32 -5.04 -9.52
N LYS A 105 -13.97 -5.72 -8.56
CA LYS A 105 -14.66 -7.00 -8.77
C LYS A 105 -15.86 -6.87 -9.72
N THR A 106 -16.60 -5.78 -9.63
CA THR A 106 -17.79 -5.51 -10.45
C THR A 106 -17.43 -4.99 -11.84
N SER A 107 -16.24 -4.41 -12.01
CA SER A 107 -15.74 -3.97 -13.32
C SER A 107 -15.27 -5.16 -14.17
N SER A 108 -16.13 -5.57 -15.11
CA SER A 108 -15.84 -6.67 -16.04
C SER A 108 -14.56 -6.44 -16.86
N ASN A 109 -14.24 -5.18 -17.17
CA ASN A 109 -13.03 -4.82 -17.91
C ASN A 109 -11.76 -5.02 -17.09
N LEU A 110 -11.77 -4.68 -15.80
CA LEU A 110 -10.62 -4.92 -14.91
C LEU A 110 -10.45 -6.39 -14.58
N MET A 111 -11.55 -7.10 -14.31
CA MET A 111 -11.52 -8.54 -13.99
C MET A 111 -10.97 -9.40 -15.12
N LYS A 112 -11.01 -8.95 -16.38
CA LYS A 112 -10.30 -9.61 -17.49
C LYS A 112 -8.78 -9.65 -17.26
N MET A 113 -8.21 -8.62 -16.65
CA MET A 113 -6.77 -8.46 -16.37
C MET A 113 -6.32 -9.14 -15.06
N ILE A 114 -7.25 -9.33 -14.12
CA ILE A 114 -6.95 -9.82 -12.77
C ILE A 114 -7.11 -11.34 -12.68
N LYS A 115 -6.11 -12.00 -12.08
CA LYS A 115 -6.11 -13.44 -11.78
C LYS A 115 -6.77 -13.73 -10.43
N LYS A 116 -6.41 -12.98 -9.39
CA LYS A 116 -6.90 -13.16 -8.01
C LYS A 116 -6.88 -11.83 -7.27
N ILE A 117 -7.84 -11.62 -6.38
CA ILE A 117 -7.84 -10.54 -5.38
C ILE A 117 -7.74 -11.20 -4.00
N ASN A 118 -6.88 -10.69 -3.12
CA ASN A 118 -6.76 -11.22 -1.76
C ASN A 118 -7.81 -10.61 -0.83
N PHE A 119 -9.00 -11.23 -0.77
CA PHE A 119 -10.08 -10.78 0.09
C PHE A 119 -9.85 -11.04 1.59
N GLU A 120 -8.95 -11.94 1.95
CA GLU A 120 -8.57 -12.20 3.34
C GLU A 120 -7.96 -10.94 3.98
N ASP A 121 -7.15 -10.20 3.23
CA ASP A 121 -6.55 -8.93 3.68
C ASP A 121 -7.60 -7.83 3.92
N ILE A 122 -8.71 -7.86 3.17
CA ILE A 122 -9.79 -6.87 3.25
C ILE A 122 -10.66 -7.14 4.48
N GLN A 123 -10.84 -8.40 4.85
CA GLN A 123 -11.63 -8.80 6.02
C GLN A 123 -10.87 -8.58 7.33
N ASP A 124 -9.53 -8.65 7.30
CA ASP A 124 -8.70 -8.39 8.46
C ASP A 124 -8.78 -6.90 8.88
N SER A 125 -9.37 -6.63 10.04
CA SER A 125 -9.54 -5.27 10.58
C SER A 125 -8.22 -4.54 10.88
N SER A 126 -7.12 -5.29 11.08
CA SER A 126 -5.80 -4.74 11.38
C SER A 126 -5.08 -4.20 10.14
N LYS A 127 -5.45 -4.70 8.95
CA LYS A 127 -4.87 -4.34 7.66
C LYS A 127 -5.57 -3.15 7.01
N GLY A 128 -4.77 -2.32 6.33
CA GLY A 128 -5.22 -1.15 5.57
C GLY A 128 -4.84 -1.20 4.10
N SER A 129 -4.44 -2.38 3.63
CA SER A 129 -4.01 -2.65 2.26
C SER A 129 -4.38 -4.07 1.88
N PHE A 130 -4.50 -4.33 0.58
CA PHE A 130 -4.75 -5.66 0.04
C PHE A 130 -3.99 -5.86 -1.27
N GLU A 131 -3.81 -7.11 -1.66
CA GLU A 131 -3.08 -7.47 -2.87
C GLU A 131 -4.02 -7.94 -3.99
N ILE A 132 -3.67 -7.57 -5.23
CA ILE A 132 -4.25 -8.14 -6.44
C ILE A 132 -3.15 -8.75 -7.30
N PHE A 133 -3.45 -9.90 -7.90
CA PHE A 133 -2.57 -10.62 -8.80
C PHE A 133 -3.09 -10.48 -10.22
N LEU A 134 -2.26 -10.00 -11.12
CA LEU A 134 -2.60 -9.84 -12.53
C LEU A 134 -2.35 -11.14 -13.31
N LYS A 135 -3.08 -11.34 -14.40
CA LYS A 135 -2.83 -12.45 -15.33
C LYS A 135 -1.55 -12.17 -16.10
N ASN A 136 -0.66 -13.16 -16.16
CA ASN A 136 0.43 -13.14 -17.10
C ASN A 136 -0.03 -13.71 -18.43
N PHE A 137 0.21 -12.99 -19.52
CA PHE A 137 0.25 -13.62 -20.83
C PHE A 137 1.52 -14.46 -20.90
N LYS A 138 1.38 -15.79 -20.85
CA LYS A 138 2.46 -16.67 -21.31
C LYS A 138 2.70 -16.32 -22.78
N LYS A 139 3.95 -16.02 -23.13
CA LYS A 139 4.38 -15.91 -24.52
C LYS A 139 4.31 -17.28 -25.18
#